data_AF-A0A6J4F2Z1-F1
#
_entry.id   AF-A0A6J4F2Z1-F1
#
_cell.length_a   1.000
_cell.length_b   1.000
_cell.length_c   1.000
_cell.angle_alpha   90.00
_cell.angle_beta   90.00
_cell.angle_gamma   90.00
#
_symmetry.space_group_name_H-M   'P 1'
#
loop_
_entity.id
_entity.type
_entity.pdbx_description
1 polymer ?
#
loop_
_entity_poly.entity_id
_entity_poly.type
_entity_poly.pdbx_seq_one_letter_code
_entity_poly.pdbx_strand_id
1 'polypeptide(L)' 'MYVCLCHALNERAVHAAIAEVGAGSPAHVWRHLELKPRCGKCVPTMRDMIDGGESSHHCQGGGQCGRCSHDHGGGDH' A
#
# COMPACT_ATOMS: atom_id res chain seq x y z
N MET A 1 13.57 3.13 -7.15
CA MET A 1 12.72 4.00 -8.01
C MET A 1 12.18 5.23 -7.27
N TYR A 2 11.36 6.11 -7.89
CA TYR A 2 10.53 7.09 -7.15
C TYR A 2 9.22 6.45 -6.70
N VAL A 3 8.92 6.56 -5.42
CA VAL A 3 7.70 6.04 -4.77
C VAL A 3 6.62 7.11 -4.74
N CYS A 4 6.98 8.36 -4.45
CA CYS A 4 6.03 9.48 -4.42
C CYS A 4 6.55 10.67 -5.20
N LEU A 5 5.88 11.03 -6.29
CA LEU A 5 6.24 12.21 -7.09
C LEU A 5 5.87 13.53 -6.39
N CYS A 6 4.83 13.56 -5.54
CA CYS A 6 4.42 14.79 -4.87
C CYS A 6 5.48 15.33 -3.88
N HIS A 7 6.29 14.44 -3.32
CA HIS A 7 7.32 14.75 -2.32
C HIS A 7 8.72 14.31 -2.77
N ALA A 8 8.87 13.91 -4.04
CA ALA A 8 10.11 13.35 -4.58
C ALA A 8 10.74 12.26 -3.70
N LEU A 9 9.92 11.39 -3.09
CA LEU A 9 10.40 10.29 -2.26
C LEU A 9 10.83 9.13 -3.13
N ASN A 10 12.10 8.75 -2.97
CA ASN A 10 12.66 7.57 -3.60
C ASN A 10 12.55 6.35 -2.69
N GLU A 11 12.62 5.17 -3.29
CA GLU A 11 12.57 3.87 -2.64
C GLU A 11 13.59 3.74 -1.52
N ARG A 12 14.85 4.17 -1.73
CA ARG A 12 15.88 4.09 -0.69
C ARG A 12 15.51 4.88 0.57
N ALA A 13 14.94 6.08 0.40
CA ALA A 13 14.45 6.89 1.52
C ALA A 13 13.28 6.20 2.25
N VAL A 14 12.39 5.55 1.51
CA VAL A 14 11.28 4.78 2.11
C VAL A 14 11.81 3.57 2.87
N HIS A 15 12.72 2.78 2.30
CA HIS A 15 13.33 1.63 2.99
C HIS A 15 14.13 2.06 4.23
N ALA A 16 14.89 3.16 4.14
CA ALA A 16 15.60 3.70 5.30
C ALA A 16 14.62 4.08 6.41
N ALA A 17 13.56 4.82 6.09
CA ALA A 17 12.52 5.20 7.05
C ALA A 17 11.83 3.97 7.68
N ILE A 18 11.55 2.93 6.90
CA ILE A 18 10.97 1.67 7.39
C ILE A 18 11.92 0.99 8.39
N ALA A 19 13.21 0.89 8.05
CA ALA A 19 14.22 0.26 8.88
C ALA A 19 14.47 1.04 10.18
N GLU A 20 14.46 2.37 10.13
CA GLU A 20 14.70 3.23 11.30
C GLU A 20 13.56 3.18 12.32
N VAL A 21 12.31 3.19 11.88
CA VAL A 21 11.16 3.22 12.80
C VAL A 21 10.52 1.87 13.05
N GLY A 22 10.92 0.82 12.32
CA GLY A 22 10.25 -0.48 12.33
C GLY A 22 8.77 -0.37 11.91
N ALA A 23 8.44 0.51 10.96
CA ALA A 23 7.06 0.82 10.60
C ALA A 23 6.36 -0.39 9.99
N GLY A 24 5.35 -0.94 10.67
CA GLY A 24 4.39 -1.89 10.08
C GLY A 24 3.26 -1.22 9.29
N SER A 25 3.35 0.10 9.03
CA SER A 25 2.28 0.85 8.36
C SER A 25 2.79 2.12 7.67
N PRO A 26 2.24 2.50 6.49
CA PRO A 26 2.63 3.71 5.77
C PRO A 26 2.51 4.98 6.61
N ALA A 27 1.50 5.06 7.50
CA ALA A 27 1.29 6.21 8.36
C ALA A 27 2.49 6.51 9.30
N HIS A 28 3.16 5.46 9.81
CA HIS A 28 4.36 5.63 10.61
C HIS A 28 5.52 6.18 9.77
N VAL A 29 5.70 5.68 8.55
CA VAL A 29 6.71 6.18 7.61
C VAL A 29 6.48 7.67 7.31
N TRP A 30 5.24 8.06 6.99
CA TRP A 30 4.90 9.46 6.73
C TRP A 30 5.15 10.36 7.94
N ARG A 31 4.83 9.88 9.14
CA ARG A 31 5.05 10.63 10.39
C ARG A 31 6.54 10.79 10.71
N HIS A 32 7.35 9.76 10.49
CA HIS A 32 8.81 9.81 10.64
C HIS A 32 9.45 10.83 9.70
N LEU A 33 8.99 10.84 8.45
CA LEU A 33 9.45 11.80 7.44
C LEU A 33 8.89 13.22 7.66
N GLU A 34 8.03 13.43 8.66
CA GLU A 34 7.32 14.69 8.92
C GLU A 34 6.53 15.22 7.71
N LEU A 35 6.08 14.30 6.85
CA LEU A 35 5.36 14.59 5.62
C LEU A 35 3.91 14.09 5.69
N LYS A 36 3.04 14.70 4.88
CA LYS A 36 1.64 14.28 4.70
C LYS A 36 1.39 13.90 3.25
N PRO A 37 0.72 12.78 2.95
CA PRO A 37 0.44 12.38 1.59
C PRO A 37 -0.48 13.39 0.90
N ARG A 38 -0.06 13.91 -0.26
CA ARG A 38 -0.86 14.86 -1.06
C ARG A 38 -1.98 14.19 -1.86
N CYS A 39 -1.66 13.17 -2.65
CA CYS A 39 -2.61 12.52 -3.56
C CYS A 39 -2.89 11.04 -3.24
N GLY A 40 -2.17 10.45 -2.28
CA GLY A 40 -2.36 9.07 -1.82
C GLY A 40 -1.92 7.96 -2.80
N LYS A 41 -1.56 8.28 -4.05
CA LYS A 41 -1.21 7.27 -5.08
C LYS A 41 -0.04 6.37 -4.71
N CYS A 42 0.86 6.86 -3.86
CA CYS A 42 2.04 6.13 -3.38
C CYS A 42 1.74 5.20 -2.20
N VAL A 43 0.58 5.32 -1.55
CA VAL A 43 0.21 4.55 -0.36
C VAL A 43 0.17 3.04 -0.61
N PRO A 44 -0.46 2.50 -1.68
CA PRO A 44 -0.45 1.04 -1.91
C PRO A 44 0.96 0.52 -2.14
N THR A 45 1.78 1.20 -2.95
CA THR A 45 3.17 0.82 -3.19
C THR A 45 3.99 0.86 -1.90
N MET A 46 3.86 1.93 -1.11
CA MET A 46 4.54 2.04 0.19
C MET A 46 4.13 0.92 1.14
N ARG A 47 2.88 0.47 1.09
CA ARG A 47 2.38 -0.62 1.92
C ARG A 47 2.96 -1.97 1.51
N ASP A 48 3.06 -2.22 0.21
CA ASP A 48 3.73 -3.40 -0.35
C ASP A 48 5.21 -3.45 0.04
N MET A 49 5.93 -2.31 -0.05
CA MET A 49 7.32 -2.22 0.41
C MET A 49 7.49 -2.51 1.91
N ILE A 50 6.50 -2.15 2.74
CA ILE A 50 6.51 -2.43 4.19
C ILE A 50 6.24 -3.91 4.48
N ASP A 51 5.30 -4.50 3.75
CA ASP A 51 4.95 -5.92 3.84
C ASP A 51 6.07 -6.84 3.33
N GLY A 52 7.06 -6.28 2.60
CA GLY A 52 8.13 -7.04 1.95
C GLY A 52 7.63 -7.74 0.68
N GLY A 53 6.61 -7.16 0.04
CA GLY A 53 5.63 -7.80 -0.82
C GLY A 53 6.11 -8.88 -1.79
N GLU A 54 5.55 -10.08 -1.59
CA GLU A 54 4.99 -10.91 -2.66
C GLU A 54 3.45 -10.91 -2.53
N SER A 55 2.82 -9.75 -2.34
CA SER A 55 1.36 -9.62 -2.33
C SER A 55 0.83 -9.11 -3.67
N SER A 56 1.15 -9.88 -4.73
CA SER A 56 0.54 -9.81 -6.07
C SER A 56 -0.94 -10.24 -6.11
N HIS A 57 -1.66 -10.15 -4.99
CA HIS A 57 -3.10 -10.37 -4.93
C HIS A 57 -3.85 -9.07 -4.68
N HIS A 58 -3.64 -8.10 -5.57
CA HIS A 58 -4.50 -6.93 -5.66
C HIS A 58 -5.64 -7.21 -6.67
N CYS A 59 -6.83 -7.53 -6.18
CA CYS A 59 -8.04 -7.61 -6.99
C CYS A 59 -8.64 -6.22 -7.21
N GLN A 60 -8.03 -5.39 -8.07
CA GLN A 60 -8.63 -4.10 -8.47
C GLN A 60 -9.69 -4.36 -9.55
N GLY A 61 -10.92 -4.61 -9.11
CA GLY A 61 -12.14 -4.37 -9.88
C GLY A 61 -12.37 -5.28 -11.09
N GLY A 62 -13.18 -6.32 -10.91
CA GLY A 62 -13.72 -7.12 -12.02
C GLY A 62 -13.81 -8.62 -11.74
N GLY A 63 -14.48 -9.02 -10.65
CA GLY A 63 -15.16 -10.33 -10.58
C GLY A 63 -14.35 -11.62 -10.80
N GLN A 64 -13.06 -11.71 -10.46
CA GLN A 64 -12.35 -13.00 -10.48
C GLN A 64 -11.08 -13.01 -9.63
N CYS A 65 -11.24 -13.00 -8.31
CA CYS A 65 -10.22 -13.56 -7.42
C CYS A 65 -10.88 -14.71 -6.63
N GLY A 66 -10.50 -15.95 -6.95
CA GLY A 66 -11.08 -17.20 -6.41
C GLY A 66 -10.76 -17.47 -4.94
N ARG A 67 -10.94 -16.46 -4.06
CA ARG A 67 -10.79 -16.61 -2.60
C ARG A 67 -11.74 -15.74 -1.77
N CYS A 68 -12.77 -15.16 -2.39
CA CYS A 68 -13.87 -14.53 -1.67
C CYS A 68 -14.87 -15.61 -1.25
N SER A 69 -14.64 -16.25 -0.10
CA SER A 69 -15.64 -17.11 0.55
C SER A 69 -16.74 -16.27 1.20
N HIS A 70 -17.42 -15.41 0.43
CA HIS A 70 -18.62 -14.73 0.89
C HIS A 70 -19.75 -15.02 -0.09
N ASP A 71 -20.67 -15.85 0.39
CA ASP A 71 -21.94 -16.15 -0.21
C ASP A 71 -22.71 -14.86 -0.51
N HIS A 72 -22.97 -14.59 -1.79
CA HIS A 72 -23.94 -13.59 -2.23
C HIS A 72 -24.98 -14.29 -3.10
N GLY A 73 -25.75 -15.19 -2.48
CA GLY A 73 -26.96 -15.77 -3.07
C GLY A 73 -28.13 -14.78 -3.03
N GLY A 74 -28.13 -13.77 -3.90
CA GLY A 74 -29.28 -12.90 -4.14
C GLY A 74 -30.02 -13.32 -5.42
N GLY A 75 -31.01 -14.20 -5.28
CA GLY A 75 -31.95 -14.57 -6.34
C GLY A 75 -33.23 -13.74 -6.25
N ASP A 76 -33.37 -12.81 -7.17
CA ASP A 76 -34.53 -11.94 -7.46
C ASP A 76 -35.81 -12.76 -7.77
N HIS A 77 -36.91 -12.48 -7.07
CA HIS A 77 -38.30 -12.82 -7.45
C HIS A 77 -39.24 -11.72 -6.93
#